data_AF-A0A3D1CZE6-F1
#
_entry.id   AF-A0A3D1CZE6-F1
#
_cell.length_a   1.000
_cell.length_b   1.000
_cell.length_c   1.000
_cell.angle_alpha   90.00
_cell.angle_beta   90.00
_cell.angle_gamma   90.00
#
_symmetry.space_group_name_H-M   'P 1'
#
loop_
_entity.id
_entity.type
_entity.pdbx_description
1 polymer ?
#
loop_
_entity_poly.entity_id
_entity_poly.type
_entity_poly.pdbx_seq_one_letter_code
_entity_poly.pdbx_strand_id
1 'polypeptide(L)'
;MKTTISIVLACIMSIAVQAQTNFRQVSYTEALNLAKKEHKNVFIDFYTDWCAPCKRMGKVVFPQKKLGDYMNSRYVCLQLNAEKDGKALAKRFNVHAYPTFVVVDTLGKSLFQLVGAMEADRLINSINENTDPELSESRIIERYKANERTPQVVEFYINILMRSGKYDEGRKVMEEYFSSLSAEQRLRKENLYLFLRYTIDWNSPQAKFYIEHLQELDPSASEEINNRVF
;
A
#
# COMPACT_ATOMS: atom_id res chain seq x y z
N MET A 1 34.71 36.16 -15.84
CA MET A 1 33.79 35.03 -16.07
C MET A 1 33.74 34.14 -14.81
N LYS A 2 32.94 34.48 -13.79
CA LYS A 2 32.86 33.71 -12.53
C LYS A 2 31.47 33.69 -11.87
N THR A 3 30.40 33.97 -12.62
CA THR A 3 29.06 34.19 -12.02
C THR A 3 27.95 33.27 -12.52
N THR A 4 28.24 32.28 -13.38
CA THR A 4 27.18 31.43 -13.99
C THR A 4 27.09 30.00 -13.46
N ILE A 5 28.01 29.55 -12.59
CA ILE A 5 28.01 28.14 -12.10
C ILE A 5 27.13 27.94 -10.85
N SER A 6 26.82 28.99 -10.08
CA SER A 6 26.08 28.84 -8.81
C SER A 6 24.56 28.67 -8.95
N ILE A 7 23.95 29.01 -10.10
CA ILE A 7 22.49 28.94 -10.26
C ILE A 7 22.04 27.52 -10.66
N VAL A 8 22.85 26.78 -11.42
CA VAL A 8 22.51 25.41 -11.86
C VAL A 8 22.56 24.42 -10.69
N LEU A 9 23.46 24.61 -9.72
CA LEU A 9 23.57 23.74 -8.54
C LEU A 9 22.39 23.91 -7.56
N ALA A 10 21.76 25.09 -7.52
CA ALA A 10 20.60 25.36 -6.67
C ALA A 10 19.30 24.74 -7.22
N CYS A 11 19.14 24.63 -8.55
CA CYS A 11 17.96 24.01 -9.16
C CYS A 11 17.92 22.48 -9.03
N ILE A 12 19.07 21.81 -8.92
CA ILE A 12 19.13 20.34 -8.79
C ILE A 12 18.76 19.88 -7.37
N MET A 13 18.95 20.72 -6.34
CA MET A 13 18.57 20.40 -4.95
C MET A 13 17.06 20.47 -4.68
N SER A 14 16.27 21.11 -5.55
CA SER A 14 14.83 21.27 -5.36
C SER A 14 13.97 20.13 -5.94
N ILE A 15 14.57 19.20 -6.69
CA ILE A 15 13.89 18.02 -7.26
C ILE A 15 14.15 16.77 -6.41
N ALA A 16 14.43 16.94 -5.11
CA ALA A 16 14.09 15.91 -4.14
C ALA A 16 12.56 15.85 -4.04
N VAL A 17 11.90 15.35 -5.09
CA VAL A 17 10.52 14.89 -5.05
C VAL A 17 10.46 13.97 -3.83
N GLN A 18 9.72 14.41 -2.82
CA GLN A 18 9.55 13.68 -1.57
C GLN A 18 8.93 12.32 -1.91
N ALA A 19 9.78 11.30 -2.05
CA ALA A 19 9.37 9.94 -2.34
C ALA A 19 8.49 9.37 -1.22
N GLN A 20 8.60 9.91 0.00
CA GLN A 20 7.82 9.48 1.16
C GLN A 20 6.42 10.11 1.23
N THR A 21 5.54 9.50 2.02
CA THR A 21 4.24 10.09 2.37
C THR A 21 4.41 11.47 3.02
N ASN A 22 3.68 12.45 2.50
CA ASN A 22 3.79 13.85 2.89
C ASN A 22 2.77 14.21 3.97
N PHE A 23 3.16 14.00 5.23
CA PHE A 23 2.35 14.44 6.38
C PHE A 23 2.44 15.95 6.57
N ARG A 24 1.33 16.63 6.29
CA ARG A 24 1.23 18.09 6.34
C ARG A 24 1.16 18.56 7.80
N GLN A 25 1.98 19.55 8.13
CA GLN A 25 1.98 20.20 9.44
C GLN A 25 0.94 21.32 9.47
N VAL A 26 -0.34 20.94 9.41
CA VAL A 26 -1.50 21.85 9.40
C VAL A 26 -2.59 21.31 10.32
N SER A 27 -3.49 22.18 10.77
CA SER A 27 -4.66 21.76 11.54
C SER A 27 -5.62 20.91 10.69
N TYR A 28 -6.49 20.14 11.34
CA TYR A 28 -7.52 19.35 10.64
C TYR A 28 -8.44 20.22 9.77
N THR A 29 -8.82 21.41 10.24
CA THR A 29 -9.64 22.35 9.46
C THR A 29 -8.91 22.83 8.21
N GLU A 30 -7.63 23.16 8.33
CA GLU A 30 -6.80 23.55 7.17
C GLU A 30 -6.61 22.38 6.20
N ALA A 31 -6.46 21.15 6.70
CA ALA A 31 -6.37 19.96 5.87
C ALA A 31 -7.64 19.73 5.04
N LEU A 32 -8.84 19.95 5.61
CA LEU A 32 -10.10 19.88 4.87
C LEU A 32 -10.17 20.95 3.77
N ASN A 33 -9.71 22.17 4.06
CA ASN A 33 -9.65 23.25 3.06
C ASN A 33 -8.67 22.94 1.92
N LEU A 34 -7.49 22.42 2.24
CA LEU A 34 -6.51 21.95 1.26
C LEU A 34 -7.07 20.79 0.43
N ALA A 35 -7.70 19.81 1.08
CA ALA A 35 -8.31 18.66 0.42
C ALA A 35 -9.37 19.10 -0.61
N LYS A 36 -10.21 20.08 -0.26
CA LYS A 36 -11.16 20.68 -1.19
C LYS A 36 -10.49 21.38 -2.37
N LYS A 37 -9.41 22.12 -2.12
CA LYS A 37 -8.65 22.84 -3.16
C LYS A 37 -7.86 21.90 -4.09
N GLU A 38 -7.33 20.81 -3.54
CA GLU A 38 -6.51 19.83 -4.26
C GLU A 38 -7.35 18.70 -4.87
N HIS A 39 -8.66 18.68 -4.66
CA HIS A 39 -9.57 17.60 -5.05
C HIS A 39 -9.14 16.23 -4.51
N LYS A 40 -8.75 16.21 -3.23
CA LYS A 40 -8.28 15.03 -2.49
C LYS A 40 -9.17 14.74 -1.30
N ASN A 41 -9.08 13.52 -0.78
CA ASN A 41 -9.59 13.19 0.55
C ASN A 41 -8.54 13.51 1.62
N VAL A 42 -8.89 13.43 2.90
CA VAL A 42 -7.92 13.54 3.99
C VAL A 42 -7.64 12.14 4.55
N PHE A 43 -6.38 11.79 4.69
CA PHE A 43 -5.91 10.59 5.38
C PHE A 43 -5.30 11.01 6.71
N ILE A 44 -5.72 10.37 7.81
CA ILE A 44 -5.25 10.70 9.16
C ILE A 44 -4.65 9.44 9.79
N ASP A 45 -3.37 9.49 10.17
CA ASP A 45 -2.71 8.50 11.01
C ASP A 45 -2.80 8.92 12.48
N PHE A 46 -3.60 8.20 13.26
CA PHE A 46 -3.64 8.35 14.72
C PHE A 46 -2.63 7.42 15.39
N TYR A 47 -1.68 8.02 16.11
CA TYR A 47 -0.60 7.32 16.81
C TYR A 47 -0.48 7.76 18.28
N THR A 48 0.40 7.09 19.02
CA THR A 48 0.88 7.53 20.35
C THR A 48 2.40 7.38 20.45
N ASP A 49 3.05 8.11 21.36
CA ASP A 49 4.52 8.14 21.47
C ASP A 49 5.13 6.80 21.91
N TRP A 50 4.37 6.00 22.65
CA TRP A 50 4.78 4.69 23.15
C TRP A 50 4.42 3.54 22.20
N CYS A 51 3.63 3.79 21.15
CA CYS A 51 3.19 2.78 20.19
C CYS A 51 4.35 2.29 19.29
N ALA A 52 4.90 1.12 19.60
CA ALA A 52 5.95 0.51 18.77
C ALA A 52 5.51 0.21 17.31
N PRO A 53 4.29 -0.32 17.05
CA PRO A 53 3.80 -0.51 15.68
C PRO A 53 3.72 0.80 14.88
N CYS A 54 3.34 1.92 15.52
CA CYS A 54 3.29 3.24 14.90
C CYS A 54 4.69 3.72 14.49
N LYS A 55 5.69 3.53 15.35
CA LYS A 55 7.10 3.83 15.02
C LYS A 55 7.59 2.99 13.83
N ARG A 56 7.17 1.73 13.72
CA ARG A 56 7.48 0.89 12.56
C ARG A 56 6.88 1.46 11.27
N MET A 57 5.62 1.89 11.30
CA MET A 57 5.00 2.56 10.14
C MET A 57 5.81 3.78 9.70
N GLY A 58 6.17 4.66 10.63
CA GLY A 58 6.96 5.86 10.36
C GLY A 58 8.37 5.61 9.83
N LYS A 59 9.03 4.54 10.26
CA LYS A 59 10.42 4.23 9.87
C LYS A 59 10.53 3.38 8.61
N VAL A 60 9.59 2.47 8.39
CA VAL A 60 9.73 1.41 7.37
C VAL A 60 8.70 1.56 6.26
N VAL A 61 7.49 2.02 6.55
CA VAL A 61 6.37 1.97 5.61
C VAL A 61 6.13 3.32 4.94
N PHE A 62 5.90 4.39 5.71
CA PHE A 62 5.66 5.73 5.17
C PHE A 62 6.82 6.34 4.35
N PRO A 63 8.09 5.97 4.59
CA PRO A 63 9.20 6.41 3.74
C PRO A 63 9.24 5.77 2.34
N GLN A 64 8.51 4.68 2.11
CA GLN A 64 8.59 3.95 0.84
C GLN A 64 8.04 4.77 -0.32
N LYS A 65 8.82 4.85 -1.41
CA LYS A 65 8.46 5.60 -2.62
C LYS A 65 7.07 5.26 -3.15
N LYS A 66 6.78 3.97 -3.26
CA LYS A 66 5.51 3.45 -3.77
C LYS A 66 4.32 3.98 -2.96
N LEU A 67 4.45 4.00 -1.63
CA LEU A 67 3.38 4.49 -0.77
C LEU A 67 3.27 6.01 -0.85
N GLY A 68 4.39 6.74 -0.83
CA GLY A 68 4.36 8.20 -0.97
C GLY A 68 3.73 8.65 -2.27
N ASP A 69 4.10 8.06 -3.41
CA ASP A 69 3.50 8.36 -4.72
C ASP A 69 1.97 8.10 -4.69
N TYR A 70 1.54 6.99 -4.11
CA TYR A 70 0.12 6.64 -4.00
C TYR A 70 -0.64 7.63 -3.10
N MET A 71 -0.10 7.92 -1.91
CA MET A 71 -0.76 8.75 -0.90
C MET A 71 -0.80 10.22 -1.31
N ASN A 72 0.34 10.77 -1.75
CA ASN A 72 0.49 12.21 -2.03
C ASN A 72 -0.38 12.67 -3.21
N SER A 73 -0.67 11.77 -4.15
CA SER A 73 -1.54 12.03 -5.29
C SER A 73 -3.03 12.00 -4.94
N ARG A 74 -3.42 11.33 -3.85
CA ARG A 74 -4.84 11.07 -3.51
C ARG A 74 -5.32 11.72 -2.22
N TYR A 75 -4.40 12.02 -1.30
CA TYR A 75 -4.74 12.44 0.05
C TYR A 75 -3.93 13.65 0.51
N VAL A 76 -4.59 14.51 1.28
CA VAL A 76 -3.92 15.37 2.25
C VAL A 76 -3.68 14.54 3.50
N CYS A 77 -2.42 14.21 3.79
CA CYS A 77 -2.07 13.31 4.89
C CYS A 77 -1.79 14.10 6.17
N LEU A 78 -2.38 13.66 7.28
CA LEU A 78 -2.11 14.14 8.64
C LEU A 78 -1.61 12.99 9.50
N GLN A 79 -0.75 13.32 10.47
CA GLN A 79 -0.33 12.40 11.51
C GLN A 79 -0.55 13.10 12.85
N LEU A 80 -1.41 12.54 13.70
CA LEU A 80 -1.90 13.18 14.91
C LEU A 80 -1.69 12.27 16.11
N ASN A 81 -1.11 12.81 17.19
CA ASN A 81 -0.97 12.04 18.42
C ASN A 81 -2.30 12.03 19.16
N ALA A 82 -2.91 10.85 19.31
CA ALA A 82 -4.24 10.67 19.87
C ALA A 82 -4.35 11.03 21.36
N GLU A 83 -3.22 11.23 22.07
CA GLU A 83 -3.19 11.65 23.47
C GLU A 83 -2.86 13.14 23.64
N LYS A 84 -2.50 13.83 22.54
CA LYS A 84 -2.08 15.24 22.53
C LYS A 84 -2.94 16.05 21.56
N ASP A 85 -2.36 16.52 20.46
CA ASP A 85 -2.96 17.36 19.43
C ASP A 85 -4.12 16.67 18.69
N GLY A 86 -4.11 15.35 18.62
CA GLY A 86 -5.15 14.53 18.03
C GLY A 86 -6.30 14.14 18.97
N LYS A 87 -6.23 14.44 20.27
CA LYS A 87 -7.14 13.84 21.29
C LYS A 87 -8.64 14.04 21.01
N ALA A 88 -9.03 15.25 20.64
CA ALA A 88 -10.43 15.54 20.34
C ALA A 88 -10.92 14.80 19.08
N LEU A 89 -10.07 14.69 18.06
CA LEU A 89 -10.39 14.01 16.81
C LEU A 89 -10.37 12.48 16.98
N ALA A 90 -9.43 11.93 17.73
CA ALA A 90 -9.39 10.52 18.09
C ALA A 90 -10.69 10.10 18.79
N LYS A 91 -11.18 10.92 19.72
CA LYS A 91 -12.50 10.70 20.36
C LYS A 91 -13.65 10.79 19.36
N ARG A 92 -13.67 11.81 18.48
CA ARG A 92 -14.70 12.00 17.46
C ARG A 92 -14.79 10.80 16.50
N PHE A 93 -13.64 10.26 16.09
CA PHE A 93 -13.58 9.11 15.19
C PHE A 93 -13.58 7.76 15.91
N ASN A 94 -13.81 7.74 17.23
CA ASN A 94 -13.91 6.50 18.01
C ASN A 94 -12.65 5.61 17.90
N VAL A 95 -11.46 6.22 17.96
CA VAL A 95 -10.17 5.54 17.90
C VAL A 95 -9.84 4.89 19.24
N HIS A 96 -9.68 3.56 19.26
CA HIS A 96 -9.41 2.76 20.47
C HIS A 96 -8.13 1.90 20.39
N ALA A 97 -7.47 1.87 19.24
CA ALA A 97 -6.27 1.09 19.01
C ALA A 97 -5.30 1.87 18.10
N TYR A 98 -4.01 1.50 18.12
CA TYR A 98 -2.98 2.24 17.40
C TYR A 98 -2.03 1.32 16.61
N PRO A 99 -1.59 1.74 15.40
CA PRO A 99 -2.10 2.90 14.68
C PRO A 99 -3.55 2.68 14.22
N THR A 100 -4.32 3.76 14.11
CA THR A 100 -5.60 3.76 13.40
C THR A 100 -5.54 4.80 12.30
N PHE A 101 -5.86 4.39 11.09
CA PHE A 101 -5.94 5.24 9.92
C PHE A 101 -7.40 5.58 9.64
N VAL A 102 -7.71 6.86 9.49
CA VAL A 102 -9.05 7.35 9.15
C VAL A 102 -8.98 8.08 7.84
N VAL A 103 -9.86 7.71 6.90
CA VAL A 103 -10.04 8.47 5.66
C VAL A 103 -11.35 9.24 5.75
N VAL A 104 -11.29 10.54 5.48
CA VAL A 104 -12.47 11.42 5.49
C VAL A 104 -12.59 12.17 4.17
N ASP A 105 -13.82 12.49 3.79
CA ASP A 105 -14.09 13.37 2.65
C ASP A 105 -13.82 14.85 2.98
N THR A 106 -13.99 15.73 2.00
CA THR A 106 -13.79 17.18 2.15
C THR A 106 -14.80 17.86 3.09
N LEU A 107 -15.87 17.16 3.50
CA LEU A 107 -16.86 17.62 4.48
C LEU A 107 -16.54 17.08 5.89
N GLY A 108 -15.49 16.28 6.04
CA GLY A 108 -15.08 15.67 7.28
C GLY A 108 -15.94 14.47 7.69
N LYS A 109 -16.68 13.86 6.76
CA LYS A 109 -17.37 12.59 6.98
C LYS A 109 -16.35 11.45 6.91
N SER A 110 -16.35 10.59 7.93
CA SER A 110 -15.56 9.36 7.92
C SER A 110 -16.06 8.43 6.81
N LEU A 111 -15.18 8.09 5.88
CA LEU A 111 -15.47 7.12 4.81
C LEU A 111 -15.23 5.70 5.32
N PHE A 112 -14.05 5.45 5.90
CA PHE A 112 -13.67 4.17 6.48
C PHE A 112 -12.49 4.32 7.45
N GLN A 113 -12.22 3.27 8.21
CA GLN A 113 -11.08 3.18 9.12
C GLN A 113 -10.31 1.88 8.89
N LEU A 114 -9.00 1.93 9.08
CA LEU A 114 -8.11 0.78 9.05
C LEU A 114 -7.33 0.75 10.36
N VAL A 115 -7.30 -0.39 11.03
CA VAL A 115 -6.70 -0.54 12.37
C VAL A 115 -5.50 -1.48 12.29
N GLY A 116 -4.41 -1.09 12.96
CA GLY A 116 -3.19 -1.87 13.08
C GLY A 116 -2.14 -1.55 12.04
N ALA A 117 -0.88 -1.86 12.35
CA ALA A 117 0.24 -1.68 11.43
C ALA A 117 0.19 -2.71 10.31
N MET A 118 0.58 -2.31 9.10
CA MET A 118 0.58 -3.16 7.91
C MET A 118 1.64 -2.69 6.91
N GLU A 119 2.07 -3.58 6.01
CA GLU A 119 2.98 -3.22 4.93
C GLU A 119 2.33 -2.26 3.92
N ALA A 120 3.16 -1.52 3.17
CA ALA A 120 2.71 -0.52 2.20
C ALA A 120 1.66 -1.05 1.23
N ASP A 121 1.89 -2.23 0.65
CA ASP A 121 0.96 -2.83 -0.30
C ASP A 121 -0.37 -3.23 0.33
N ARG A 122 -0.34 -3.68 1.58
CA ARG A 122 -1.58 -4.00 2.29
C ARG A 122 -2.35 -2.74 2.64
N LEU A 123 -1.68 -1.64 2.98
CA LEU A 123 -2.33 -0.35 3.19
C LEU A 123 -3.01 0.15 1.90
N ILE A 124 -2.29 0.13 0.78
CA ILE A 124 -2.82 0.53 -0.53
C ILE A 124 -4.03 -0.34 -0.91
N ASN A 125 -3.91 -1.66 -0.81
CA ASN A 125 -5.02 -2.56 -1.15
C ASN A 125 -6.22 -2.35 -0.23
N SER A 126 -6.00 -2.18 1.08
CA SER A 126 -7.09 -1.90 2.03
C SER A 126 -7.81 -0.59 1.72
N ILE A 127 -7.09 0.44 1.28
CA ILE A 127 -7.69 1.70 0.84
C ILE A 127 -8.52 1.46 -0.43
N ASN A 128 -7.94 0.81 -1.44
CA ASN A 128 -8.62 0.52 -2.70
C ASN A 128 -9.91 -0.30 -2.51
N GLU A 129 -9.89 -1.33 -1.65
CA GLU A 129 -11.07 -2.14 -1.29
C GLU A 129 -12.25 -1.28 -0.78
N ASN A 130 -11.96 -0.12 -0.18
CA ASN A 130 -12.97 0.79 0.39
C ASN A 130 -13.29 1.99 -0.50
N THR A 131 -12.51 2.26 -1.55
CA THR A 131 -12.68 3.45 -2.40
C THR A 131 -13.00 3.15 -3.86
N ASP A 132 -12.59 1.99 -4.36
CA ASP A 132 -12.82 1.59 -5.74
C ASP A 132 -13.92 0.50 -5.78
N PRO A 133 -15.10 0.80 -6.36
CA PRO A 133 -16.19 -0.16 -6.47
C PRO A 133 -15.80 -1.46 -7.17
N GLU A 134 -14.88 -1.41 -8.14
CA GLU A 134 -14.41 -2.59 -8.88
C GLU A 134 -13.47 -3.48 -8.06
N LEU A 135 -12.98 -2.96 -6.92
CA LEU A 135 -12.12 -3.65 -5.96
C LEU A 135 -12.81 -3.96 -4.63
N SER A 136 -14.09 -3.62 -4.49
CA SER A 136 -14.88 -4.00 -3.33
C SER A 136 -14.97 -5.52 -3.18
N GLU A 137 -15.05 -6.01 -1.95
CA GLU A 137 -15.08 -7.44 -1.66
C GLU A 137 -16.18 -8.18 -2.43
N SER A 138 -17.40 -7.62 -2.43
CA SER A 138 -18.54 -8.18 -3.15
C SER A 138 -18.28 -8.29 -4.65
N ARG A 139 -17.68 -7.25 -5.24
CA ARG A 139 -17.37 -7.19 -6.67
C ARG A 139 -16.26 -8.15 -7.06
N ILE A 140 -15.22 -8.27 -6.25
CA ILE A 140 -14.14 -9.24 -6.47
C ILE A 140 -14.68 -10.68 -6.39
N ILE A 141 -15.53 -10.98 -5.41
CA ILE A 141 -16.18 -12.29 -5.30
C ILE A 141 -17.04 -12.60 -6.54
N GLU A 142 -17.81 -11.62 -7.03
CA GLU A 142 -18.61 -11.75 -8.25
C GLU A 142 -17.73 -12.06 -9.47
N ARG A 143 -16.71 -11.25 -9.73
CA ARG A 143 -15.78 -11.40 -10.87
C ARG A 143 -15.03 -12.74 -10.82
N TYR A 144 -14.57 -13.13 -9.64
CA TYR A 144 -13.91 -14.42 -9.46
C TYR A 144 -14.86 -15.60 -9.75
N LYS A 145 -16.12 -15.53 -9.28
CA LYS A 145 -17.15 -16.53 -9.57
C LYS A 145 -17.55 -16.57 -11.05
N ALA A 146 -17.46 -15.45 -11.75
CA ALA A 146 -17.63 -15.36 -13.21
C ALA A 146 -16.41 -15.89 -14.01
N ASN A 147 -15.48 -16.56 -13.34
CA ASN A 147 -14.26 -17.12 -13.92
C ASN A 147 -13.24 -16.07 -14.44
N GLU A 148 -13.32 -14.82 -13.98
CA GLU A 148 -12.28 -13.85 -14.28
C GLU A 148 -11.01 -14.21 -13.49
N ARG A 149 -9.87 -14.32 -14.20
CA ARG A 149 -8.55 -14.67 -13.63
C ARG A 149 -7.50 -13.63 -13.98
N THR A 150 -7.87 -12.36 -13.96
CA THR A 150 -6.89 -11.28 -14.03
C THR A 150 -6.04 -11.27 -12.74
N PRO A 151 -4.77 -10.84 -12.80
CA PRO A 151 -3.88 -10.80 -11.63
C PRO A 151 -4.53 -10.05 -10.45
N GLN A 152 -5.18 -8.93 -10.73
CA GLN A 152 -5.91 -8.12 -9.75
C GLN A 152 -7.06 -8.89 -9.08
N VAL A 153 -7.90 -9.57 -9.85
CA VAL A 153 -9.01 -10.36 -9.28
C VAL A 153 -8.49 -11.50 -8.41
N VAL A 154 -7.43 -12.18 -8.87
CA VAL A 154 -6.80 -13.27 -8.10
C VAL A 154 -6.18 -12.75 -6.81
N GLU A 155 -5.43 -11.64 -6.85
CA GLU A 155 -4.81 -11.03 -5.67
C GLU A 155 -5.84 -10.67 -4.60
N PHE A 156 -6.87 -9.91 -5.00
CA PHE A 156 -7.88 -9.44 -4.06
C PHE A 156 -8.71 -10.60 -3.53
N TYR A 157 -9.01 -11.61 -4.35
CA TYR A 157 -9.72 -12.80 -3.89
C TYR A 157 -8.90 -13.62 -2.89
N ILE A 158 -7.62 -13.84 -3.14
CA ILE A 158 -6.72 -14.47 -2.15
C ILE A 158 -6.70 -13.64 -0.87
N ASN A 159 -6.56 -12.31 -0.95
CA ASN A 159 -6.56 -11.44 0.25
C ASN A 159 -7.85 -11.58 1.09
N ILE A 160 -9.01 -11.71 0.44
CA ILE A 160 -10.29 -11.96 1.12
C ILE A 160 -10.22 -13.29 1.88
N LEU A 161 -9.79 -14.38 1.21
CA LEU A 161 -9.66 -15.70 1.84
C LEU A 161 -8.71 -15.69 3.04
N MET A 162 -7.53 -15.06 2.89
CA MET A 162 -6.53 -14.96 3.96
C MET A 162 -7.09 -14.23 5.19
N ARG A 163 -7.81 -13.12 4.98
CA ARG A 163 -8.46 -12.37 6.06
C ARG A 163 -9.58 -13.15 6.75
N SER A 164 -10.27 -14.01 6.01
CA SER A 164 -11.28 -14.93 6.55
C SER A 164 -10.68 -16.18 7.23
N GLY A 165 -9.35 -16.26 7.37
CA GLY A 165 -8.66 -17.42 7.94
C GLY A 165 -8.62 -18.65 7.03
N LYS A 166 -9.05 -18.51 5.78
CA LYS A 166 -9.10 -19.57 4.76
C LYS A 166 -7.77 -19.68 4.01
N TYR A 167 -6.68 -19.81 4.75
CA TYR A 167 -5.32 -19.79 4.21
C TYR A 167 -5.10 -20.88 3.16
N ASP A 168 -5.63 -22.08 3.39
CA ASP A 168 -5.48 -23.22 2.47
C ASP A 168 -6.20 -22.99 1.15
N GLU A 169 -7.41 -22.41 1.20
CA GLU A 169 -8.15 -22.01 -0.01
C GLU A 169 -7.37 -20.95 -0.79
N GLY A 170 -6.81 -19.94 -0.09
CA GLY A 170 -6.01 -18.90 -0.73
C GLY A 170 -4.77 -19.45 -1.44
N ARG A 171 -4.05 -20.39 -0.79
CA ARG A 171 -2.90 -21.08 -1.41
C ARG A 171 -3.30 -21.88 -2.64
N LYS A 172 -4.41 -22.63 -2.55
CA LYS A 172 -4.93 -23.40 -3.68
C LYS A 172 -5.28 -22.52 -4.88
N VAL A 173 -5.92 -21.37 -4.64
CA VAL A 173 -6.21 -20.39 -5.71
C VAL A 173 -4.92 -19.92 -6.39
N MET A 174 -3.86 -19.65 -5.62
CA MET A 174 -2.56 -19.24 -6.18
C MET A 174 -1.92 -20.35 -7.03
N GLU A 175 -1.97 -21.60 -6.56
CA GLU A 175 -1.45 -22.77 -7.29
C GLU A 175 -2.18 -23.01 -8.62
N GLU A 176 -3.52 -22.96 -8.59
CA GLU A 176 -4.36 -23.08 -9.78
C GLU A 176 -4.10 -21.95 -10.76
N TYR A 177 -3.97 -20.72 -10.26
CA TYR A 177 -3.66 -19.57 -11.09
C TYR A 177 -2.30 -19.72 -11.77
N PHE A 178 -1.24 -20.02 -11.01
CA PHE A 178 0.11 -20.24 -11.57
C PHE A 178 0.10 -21.31 -12.67
N SER A 179 -0.59 -22.42 -12.42
CA SER A 179 -0.68 -23.56 -13.34
C SER A 179 -1.43 -23.21 -14.63
N SER A 180 -2.37 -22.27 -14.56
CA SER A 180 -3.13 -21.81 -15.74
C SER A 180 -2.34 -20.90 -16.69
N LEU A 181 -1.24 -20.31 -16.22
CA LEU A 181 -0.44 -19.35 -16.98
C LEU A 181 0.65 -20.02 -17.82
N SER A 182 0.95 -19.45 -18.99
CA SER A 182 2.16 -19.77 -19.77
C SER A 182 3.43 -19.33 -19.05
N ALA A 183 4.58 -19.86 -19.45
CA ALA A 183 5.88 -19.44 -18.90
C ALA A 183 6.09 -17.92 -19.03
N GLU A 184 5.81 -17.36 -20.22
CA GLU A 184 5.89 -15.91 -20.45
C GLU A 184 4.97 -15.13 -19.51
N GLN A 185 3.73 -15.58 -19.33
CA GLN A 185 2.77 -14.92 -18.43
C GLN A 185 3.23 -14.96 -16.97
N ARG A 186 3.84 -16.06 -16.50
CA ARG A 186 4.39 -16.17 -15.15
C ARG A 186 5.48 -15.13 -14.89
N LEU A 187 6.35 -14.89 -15.88
CA LEU A 187 7.45 -13.93 -15.77
C LEU A 187 7.00 -12.46 -15.83
N ARG A 188 5.73 -12.17 -16.16
CA ARG A 188 5.21 -10.81 -16.15
C ARG A 188 5.19 -10.24 -14.73
N LYS A 189 5.56 -8.97 -14.61
CA LYS A 189 5.71 -8.26 -13.33
C LYS A 189 4.48 -8.37 -12.43
N GLU A 190 3.29 -8.23 -13.01
CA GLU A 190 2.02 -8.30 -12.30
C GLU A 190 1.74 -9.68 -11.67
N ASN A 191 2.25 -10.75 -12.27
CA ASN A 191 2.11 -12.10 -11.77
C ASN A 191 3.22 -12.45 -10.80
N LEU A 192 4.47 -12.08 -11.11
CA LEU A 192 5.61 -12.29 -10.25
C LEU A 192 5.35 -11.77 -8.83
N TYR A 193 4.86 -10.54 -8.70
CA TYR A 193 4.56 -9.95 -7.40
C TYR A 193 3.57 -10.79 -6.57
N LEU A 194 2.56 -11.39 -7.20
CA LEU A 194 1.62 -12.29 -6.52
C LEU A 194 2.32 -13.52 -6.00
N PHE A 195 3.14 -14.17 -6.83
CA PHE A 195 3.83 -15.38 -6.42
C PHE A 195 4.83 -15.11 -5.31
N LEU A 196 5.60 -14.01 -5.36
CA LEU A 196 6.53 -13.66 -4.27
C LEU A 196 5.81 -13.33 -2.96
N ARG A 197 4.57 -12.86 -3.03
CA ARG A 197 3.76 -12.55 -1.85
C ARG A 197 3.21 -13.81 -1.18
N TYR A 198 2.80 -14.82 -1.96
CA TYR A 198 2.09 -15.99 -1.44
C TYR A 198 2.90 -17.30 -1.46
N THR A 199 4.06 -17.32 -2.13
CA THR A 199 4.98 -18.47 -2.13
C THR A 199 5.91 -18.35 -0.94
N ILE A 200 5.63 -19.12 0.10
CA ILE A 200 6.44 -19.16 1.34
C ILE A 200 7.39 -20.37 1.33
N ASP A 201 7.11 -21.38 0.49
CA ASP A 201 7.93 -22.58 0.35
C ASP A 201 8.86 -22.49 -0.87
N TRP A 202 10.16 -22.36 -0.62
CA TRP A 202 11.20 -22.31 -1.65
C TRP A 202 11.39 -23.63 -2.40
N ASN A 203 10.81 -24.74 -1.94
CA ASN A 203 10.79 -26.01 -2.64
C ASN A 203 9.57 -26.19 -3.56
N SER A 204 8.63 -25.24 -3.54
CA SER A 204 7.43 -25.28 -4.36
C SER A 204 7.75 -25.22 -5.87
N PRO A 205 6.88 -25.78 -6.74
CA PRO A 205 7.03 -25.67 -8.18
C PRO A 205 7.18 -24.22 -8.67
N GLN A 206 6.49 -23.28 -8.02
CA GLN A 206 6.54 -21.85 -8.31
C GLN A 206 7.92 -21.27 -8.00
N ALA A 207 8.46 -21.57 -6.81
CA ALA A 207 9.79 -21.10 -6.42
C ALA A 207 10.88 -21.64 -7.36
N LYS A 208 10.83 -22.93 -7.68
CA LYS A 208 11.77 -23.56 -8.62
C LYS A 208 11.74 -22.91 -10.00
N PHE A 209 10.55 -22.68 -10.53
CA PHE A 209 10.37 -21.99 -11.81
C PHE A 209 11.05 -20.61 -11.81
N TYR A 210 10.85 -19.79 -10.78
CA TYR A 210 11.48 -18.47 -10.72
C TYR A 210 13.00 -18.54 -10.55
N ILE A 211 13.50 -19.49 -9.77
CA ILE A 211 14.95 -19.72 -9.61
C ILE A 211 15.60 -20.07 -10.96
N GLU A 212 14.97 -20.96 -11.73
CA GLU A 212 15.43 -21.37 -13.06
C GLU A 212 15.41 -20.22 -14.08
N HIS A 213 14.48 -19.27 -13.92
CA HIS A 213 14.30 -18.12 -14.82
C HIS A 213 14.81 -16.78 -14.24
N LEU A 214 15.64 -16.79 -13.21
CA LEU A 214 16.12 -15.56 -12.52
C LEU A 214 16.75 -14.52 -13.46
N GLN A 215 17.44 -14.99 -14.51
CA GLN A 215 18.11 -14.14 -15.50
C GLN A 215 17.15 -13.52 -16.53
N GLU A 216 15.94 -14.06 -16.65
CA GLU A 216 14.90 -13.59 -17.57
C GLU A 216 14.00 -12.52 -16.94
N LEU A 217 14.09 -12.34 -15.63
CA LEU A 217 13.32 -11.35 -14.89
C LEU A 217 13.92 -9.94 -15.03
N ASP A 218 13.07 -8.93 -14.87
CA ASP A 218 13.52 -7.54 -14.76
C ASP A 218 14.51 -7.41 -13.58
N PRO A 219 15.60 -6.62 -13.70
CA PRO A 219 16.61 -6.52 -12.65
C PRO A 219 16.06 -6.13 -11.27
N SER A 220 15.02 -5.31 -11.20
CA SER A 220 14.38 -4.94 -9.92
C SER A 220 13.62 -6.11 -9.29
N ALA A 221 13.04 -6.97 -10.12
CA ALA A 221 12.39 -8.21 -9.71
C ALA A 221 13.43 -9.24 -9.26
N SER A 222 14.55 -9.40 -9.99
CA SER A 222 15.63 -10.30 -9.60
C SER A 222 16.26 -9.89 -8.27
N GLU A 223 16.45 -8.58 -8.02
CA GLU A 223 16.93 -8.06 -6.74
C GLU A 223 15.96 -8.35 -5.59
N GLU A 224 14.65 -8.19 -5.80
CA GLU A 224 13.63 -8.53 -4.80
C GLU A 224 13.65 -10.02 -4.43
N ILE A 225 13.81 -10.91 -5.42
CA ILE A 225 13.90 -12.35 -5.17
C ILE A 225 15.18 -12.70 -4.42
N ASN A 226 16.32 -12.18 -4.88
CA ASN A 226 17.61 -12.46 -4.25
C ASN A 226 17.63 -12.06 -2.77
N ASN A 227 17.08 -10.89 -2.42
CA ASN A 227 16.97 -10.43 -1.03
C ASN A 227 16.04 -11.29 -0.15
N ARG A 228 15.19 -12.13 -0.74
CA ARG A 228 14.27 -13.02 -0.01
C ARG A 228 14.76 -14.47 0.04
N VAL A 229 15.57 -14.90 -0.93
CA VAL A 229 16.10 -16.27 -1.06
C VAL A 229 17.45 -16.44 -0.37
N PHE A 230 18.33 -15.44 -0.50
CA PHE A 230 19.73 -15.47 -0.06
C PHE A 230 19.99 -14.43 1.04
#